data_AF-X1EEE0-F1
#
_entry.id   AF-X1EEE0-F1
#
_cell.length_a   1.000
_cell.length_b   1.000
_cell.length_c   1.000
_cell.angle_alpha   90.00
_cell.angle_beta   90.00
_cell.angle_gamma   90.00
#
_symmetry.space_group_name_H-M   'P 1'
#
loop_
_entity.id
_entity.type
_entity.pdbx_description
1 polymer ?
#
loop_
_entity_poly.entity_id
_entity_poly.type
_entity_poly.pdbx_seq_one_letter_code
_entity_poly.pdbx_strand_id
1 'polypeptide(L)'
;AEESLKTAGGLAVQNYIELFEFSKLFLWLPKPGGNKLGIIGPSSGAILLIVREMRKQGLSLAKPSQVSQDLISMKIGGSTCEYGNPVDYWPPKKFIGTEICTIYYLGSEILLNDDDVDGLILALEFFQEIEFDFYIFSKIKEKFPNKPIITLLIQAEQEGAKRVVDIATELKIPVFENEVERAVRGYAMLLKYYKDIKKE
;
A
#
# COMPACT_ATOMS: atom_id res chain seq x y z
N ALA A 1 -22.85 26.02 -2.09
CA ALA A 1 -22.95 24.74 -2.81
C ALA A 1 -21.93 23.73 -2.28
N GLU A 2 -20.63 23.99 -2.42
CA GLU A 2 -19.57 23.08 -1.94
C GLU A 2 -19.63 22.80 -0.43
N GLU A 3 -19.78 23.84 0.40
CA GLU A 3 -19.88 23.69 1.85
C GLU A 3 -21.11 22.86 2.26
N SER A 4 -22.25 23.07 1.59
CA SER A 4 -23.46 22.27 1.78
C SER A 4 -23.23 20.78 1.47
N LEU A 5 -22.48 20.47 0.41
CA LEU A 5 -22.09 19.09 0.08
C LEU A 5 -21.15 18.51 1.15
N LYS A 6 -20.15 19.26 1.61
CA LYS A 6 -19.24 18.83 2.68
C LYS A 6 -19.99 18.52 3.98
N THR A 7 -20.91 19.38 4.38
CA THR A 7 -21.76 19.17 5.58
C THR A 7 -22.67 17.94 5.42
N ALA A 8 -23.10 17.62 4.19
CA ALA A 8 -23.85 16.41 3.88
C ALA A 8 -22.97 15.14 3.78
N GLY A 9 -21.67 15.21 4.08
CA GLY A 9 -20.74 14.08 4.00
C GLY A 9 -20.06 13.90 2.64
N GLY A 10 -20.21 14.87 1.73
CA GLY A 10 -19.52 14.90 0.45
C GLY A 10 -18.00 15.02 0.61
N LEU A 11 -17.27 14.19 -0.14
CA LEU A 11 -15.82 14.17 -0.18
C LEU A 11 -15.33 14.95 -1.40
N ALA A 12 -14.55 16.01 -1.17
CA ALA A 12 -14.00 16.83 -2.24
C ALA A 12 -12.75 16.16 -2.84
N VAL A 13 -12.72 16.07 -4.17
CA VAL A 13 -11.58 15.60 -4.96
C VAL A 13 -10.87 16.77 -5.63
N GLN A 14 -9.60 16.62 -5.98
CA GLN A 14 -8.79 17.70 -6.57
C GLN A 14 -8.81 17.73 -8.09
N ASN A 15 -9.12 16.60 -8.73
CA ASN A 15 -9.17 16.48 -10.19
C ASN A 15 -10.22 15.43 -10.59
N TYR A 16 -10.51 15.37 -11.88
CA TYR A 16 -11.56 14.50 -12.41
C TYR A 16 -11.26 13.01 -12.23
N ILE A 17 -10.00 12.59 -12.35
CA ILE A 17 -9.62 11.18 -12.27
C ILE A 17 -9.82 10.60 -10.86
N GLU A 18 -9.63 11.43 -9.82
CA GLU A 18 -9.88 11.04 -8.43
C GLU A 18 -11.31 10.57 -8.15
N LEU A 19 -12.31 11.07 -8.90
CA LEU A 19 -13.69 10.59 -8.77
C LEU A 19 -13.77 9.07 -8.98
N PHE A 20 -13.01 8.55 -9.95
CA PHE A 20 -13.02 7.13 -10.29
C PHE A 20 -12.04 6.33 -9.44
N GLU A 21 -10.82 6.83 -9.25
CA GLU A 21 -9.80 6.15 -8.45
C GLU A 21 -10.23 6.02 -6.99
N PHE A 22 -10.76 7.08 -6.38
CA PHE A 22 -11.20 7.02 -5.00
C PHE A 22 -12.48 6.19 -4.86
N SER A 23 -13.40 6.24 -5.83
CA SER A 23 -14.54 5.32 -5.84
C SER A 23 -14.11 3.84 -5.81
N LYS A 24 -13.04 3.47 -6.52
CA LYS A 24 -12.46 2.11 -6.41
C LYS A 24 -11.97 1.82 -5.00
N LEU A 25 -11.30 2.76 -4.33
CA LEU A 25 -10.89 2.59 -2.92
C LEU A 25 -12.10 2.26 -2.03
N PHE A 26 -13.18 3.04 -2.12
CA PHE A 26 -14.40 2.84 -1.33
C PHE A 26 -15.11 1.52 -1.63
N LEU A 27 -15.06 1.06 -2.88
CA LEU A 27 -15.72 -0.18 -3.31
C LEU A 27 -14.90 -1.44 -3.00
N TRP A 28 -13.58 -1.34 -3.04
CA TRP A 28 -12.69 -2.51 -3.06
C TRP A 28 -12.00 -2.75 -1.73
N LEU A 29 -11.80 -1.71 -0.92
CA LEU A 29 -11.09 -1.81 0.34
C LEU A 29 -12.04 -1.98 1.52
N PRO A 30 -11.65 -2.76 2.53
CA PRO A 30 -12.35 -2.76 3.82
C PRO A 30 -12.19 -1.41 4.51
N LYS A 31 -12.99 -1.20 5.56
CA LYS A 31 -12.83 -0.08 6.48
C LYS A 31 -11.41 -0.10 7.08
N PRO A 32 -10.62 0.98 6.93
CA PRO A 32 -9.31 1.08 7.57
C PRO A 32 -9.42 1.01 9.10
N GLY A 33 -8.52 0.26 9.74
CA GLY A 33 -8.42 0.21 11.21
C GLY A 33 -7.93 1.53 11.82
N GLY A 34 -7.17 2.30 11.04
CA GLY A 34 -6.54 3.52 11.51
C GLY A 34 -5.55 4.11 10.49
N ASN A 35 -4.62 4.92 11.00
CA ASN A 35 -3.69 5.71 10.21
C ASN A 35 -2.24 5.20 10.23
N LYS A 36 -1.98 4.01 10.79
CA LYS A 36 -0.65 3.41 10.89
C LYS A 36 -0.44 2.36 9.80
N LEU A 37 0.43 2.65 8.84
CA LEU A 37 0.60 1.79 7.66
C LEU A 37 1.96 1.10 7.64
N GLY A 38 1.95 -0.14 7.15
CA GLY A 38 3.13 -0.82 6.66
C GLY A 38 3.47 -0.35 5.25
N ILE A 39 4.75 -0.34 4.89
CA ILE A 39 5.22 -0.12 3.51
C ILE A 39 6.20 -1.23 3.15
N ILE A 40 6.09 -1.77 1.94
CA ILE A 40 7.08 -2.66 1.34
C ILE A 40 7.49 -2.08 0.00
N GLY A 41 8.78 -1.93 -0.26
CA GLY A 41 9.26 -1.47 -1.56
C GLY A 41 10.78 -1.62 -1.78
N PRO A 42 11.25 -1.43 -3.03
CA PRO A 42 12.65 -1.63 -3.44
C PRO A 42 13.54 -0.40 -3.32
N SER A 43 13.04 0.75 -2.89
CA SER A 43 13.76 2.01 -3.07
C SER A 43 13.50 2.96 -1.92
N SER A 44 14.57 3.33 -1.22
CA SER A 44 14.52 4.33 -0.15
C SER A 44 14.03 5.69 -0.68
N GLY A 45 14.22 6.00 -1.98
CA GLY A 45 13.72 7.22 -2.61
C GLY A 45 12.20 7.24 -2.74
N ALA A 46 11.61 6.19 -3.29
CA ALA A 46 10.16 6.04 -3.37
C ALA A 46 9.51 5.99 -1.99
N ILE A 47 10.08 5.20 -1.09
CA ILE A 47 9.62 5.09 0.30
C ILE A 47 9.64 6.46 0.98
N LEU A 48 10.69 7.28 0.80
CA LEU A 48 10.75 8.62 1.35
C LEU A 48 9.63 9.53 0.82
N LEU A 49 9.31 9.45 -0.48
CA LEU A 49 8.20 10.22 -1.07
C LEU A 49 6.85 9.81 -0.46
N ILE A 50 6.61 8.50 -0.33
CA ILE A 50 5.40 7.95 0.28
C ILE A 50 5.28 8.40 1.73
N VAL A 51 6.34 8.26 2.55
CA VAL A 51 6.33 8.64 3.96
C VAL A 51 6.14 10.15 4.14
N ARG A 52 6.76 10.98 3.27
CA ARG A 52 6.56 12.42 3.28
C ARG A 52 5.11 12.79 3.01
N GLU A 53 4.50 12.15 2.01
CA GLU A 53 3.10 12.41 1.71
C GLU A 53 2.16 11.87 2.79
N MET A 54 2.43 10.68 3.34
CA MET A 54 1.68 10.14 4.47
C MET A 54 1.62 11.13 5.62
N ARG A 55 2.76 11.74 5.96
CA ARG A 55 2.84 12.77 7.00
C ARG A 55 1.96 13.98 6.69
N LYS A 56 1.92 14.45 5.43
CA LYS A 56 1.05 15.56 5.02
C LYS A 56 -0.43 15.20 5.16
N GLN A 57 -0.79 13.95 4.91
CA GLN A 57 -2.16 13.45 5.00
C GLN A 57 -2.56 12.96 6.42
N GLY A 58 -1.69 13.11 7.42
CA GLY A 58 -1.94 12.66 8.80
C GLY A 58 -1.85 11.14 9.00
N LEU A 59 -1.25 10.43 8.05
CA LEU A 59 -0.89 9.01 8.15
C LEU A 59 0.52 8.87 8.72
N SER A 60 0.81 7.70 9.29
CA SER A 60 2.09 7.40 9.94
C SER A 60 2.56 5.99 9.63
N LEU A 61 3.87 5.75 9.74
CA LEU A 61 4.39 4.40 9.75
C LEU A 61 3.93 3.70 11.03
N ALA A 62 3.41 2.48 10.87
CA ALA A 62 3.23 1.58 11.99
C ALA A 62 4.58 1.26 12.65
N LYS A 63 4.53 0.90 13.93
CA LYS A 63 5.65 0.42 14.74
C LYS A 63 5.37 -1.05 15.09
N PRO A 64 5.77 -1.98 14.21
CA PRO A 64 5.56 -3.40 14.46
C PRO A 64 6.16 -3.84 15.81
N SER A 65 5.60 -4.87 16.40
CA SER A 65 6.15 -5.51 17.60
C SER A 65 7.57 -6.03 17.38
N GLN A 66 8.34 -6.20 18.47
CA GLN A 66 9.71 -6.75 18.38
C GLN A 66 9.75 -8.10 17.62
N VAL A 67 8.73 -8.94 17.82
CA VAL A 67 8.60 -10.23 17.12
C VAL A 67 8.51 -10.02 15.60
N SER A 68 7.70 -9.08 15.14
CA SER A 68 7.57 -8.75 13.72
C SER A 68 8.86 -8.14 13.16
N GLN A 69 9.53 -7.27 13.94
CA GLN A 69 10.82 -6.68 13.57
C GLN A 69 11.88 -7.76 13.37
N ASP A 70 12.00 -8.70 14.31
CA ASP A 70 12.96 -9.81 14.26
C ASP A 70 12.67 -10.73 13.07
N LEU A 71 11.40 -11.04 12.79
CA LEU A 71 11.00 -11.85 11.64
C LEU A 71 11.34 -11.18 10.31
N ILE A 72 11.09 -9.88 10.18
CA ILE A 72 11.42 -9.11 8.98
C ILE A 72 12.93 -9.07 8.76
N SER A 73 13.69 -8.76 9.81
CA SER A 73 15.15 -8.74 9.77
C SER A 73 15.74 -10.10 9.36
N MET A 74 15.24 -11.18 9.97
CA MET A 74 15.73 -12.55 9.72
C MET A 74 15.35 -13.08 8.33
N LYS A 75 14.13 -12.82 7.85
CA LYS A 75 13.60 -13.44 6.62
C LYS A 75 13.81 -12.60 5.36
N ILE A 76 13.91 -11.28 5.48
CA ILE A 76 13.99 -10.35 4.34
C ILE A 76 15.37 -9.70 4.30
N GLY A 77 15.75 -8.99 5.37
CA GLY A 77 16.99 -8.22 5.42
C GLY A 77 16.98 -7.02 4.46
N GLY A 78 18.12 -6.74 3.83
CA GLY A 78 18.30 -5.58 2.94
C GLY A 78 18.57 -4.29 3.70
N SER A 79 18.08 -3.16 3.16
CA SER A 79 18.13 -1.83 3.79
C SER A 79 16.95 -1.59 4.74
N THR A 80 16.20 -2.65 5.07
CA THR A 80 15.07 -2.57 5.99
C THR A 80 15.52 -1.95 7.30
N CYS A 81 14.76 -0.97 7.78
CA CYS A 81 15.11 -0.28 9.02
C CYS A 81 15.05 -1.25 10.21
N GLU A 82 15.77 -0.92 11.29
CA GLU A 82 15.78 -1.71 12.52
C GLU A 82 14.37 -1.91 13.12
N TYR A 83 13.45 -1.00 12.82
CA TYR A 83 12.04 -1.04 13.27
C TYR A 83 11.14 -1.90 12.37
N GLY A 84 11.69 -2.57 11.36
CA GLY A 84 10.95 -3.48 10.46
C GLY A 84 9.96 -2.81 9.51
N ASN A 85 9.68 -1.52 9.65
CA ASN A 85 8.78 -0.77 8.77
C ASN A 85 9.33 0.64 8.51
N PRO A 86 9.58 1.03 7.25
CA PRO A 86 9.30 0.32 6.00
C PRO A 86 10.20 -0.91 5.78
N VAL A 87 9.67 -1.91 5.07
CA VAL A 87 10.43 -3.04 4.54
C VAL A 87 11.09 -2.60 3.24
N ASP A 88 12.38 -2.31 3.30
CA ASP A 88 13.23 -1.92 2.18
C ASP A 88 14.18 -3.08 1.86
N TYR A 89 13.87 -3.87 0.84
CA TYR A 89 14.66 -5.05 0.51
C TYR A 89 15.90 -4.75 -0.34
N TRP A 90 16.20 -3.48 -0.62
CA TRP A 90 17.30 -3.10 -1.49
C TRP A 90 18.67 -3.19 -0.82
N PRO A 91 19.74 -3.50 -1.57
CA PRO A 91 19.72 -4.16 -2.87
C PRO A 91 19.33 -5.63 -2.71
N PRO A 92 18.51 -6.20 -3.62
CA PRO A 92 18.22 -7.62 -3.55
C PRO A 92 19.49 -8.44 -3.80
N LYS A 93 19.60 -9.60 -3.16
CA LYS A 93 20.73 -10.53 -3.38
C LYS A 93 20.79 -10.99 -4.84
N LYS A 94 19.61 -11.20 -5.46
CA LYS A 94 19.45 -11.49 -6.88
C LYS A 94 18.17 -10.81 -7.39
N PHE A 95 18.18 -10.35 -8.63
CA PHE A 95 16.99 -9.87 -9.33
C PHE A 95 16.20 -11.05 -9.92
N ILE A 96 15.74 -11.95 -9.06
CA ILE A 96 14.91 -13.09 -9.46
C ILE A 96 13.48 -12.81 -8.96
N GLY A 97 12.54 -12.80 -9.90
CA GLY A 97 11.14 -12.47 -9.62
C GLY A 97 10.51 -13.30 -8.50
N THR A 98 10.79 -14.61 -8.42
CA THR A 98 10.31 -15.48 -7.33
C THR A 98 10.86 -15.11 -5.94
N GLU A 99 12.11 -14.66 -5.87
CA GLU A 99 12.70 -14.18 -4.60
C GLU A 99 12.03 -12.87 -4.17
N ILE A 100 11.78 -11.97 -5.12
CA ILE A 100 11.05 -10.72 -4.89
C ILE A 100 9.61 -11.01 -4.45
N CYS A 101 8.88 -11.91 -5.12
CA CYS A 101 7.56 -12.36 -4.69
C CYS A 101 7.56 -12.89 -3.25
N THR A 102 8.59 -13.66 -2.89
CA THR A 102 8.74 -14.19 -1.52
C THR A 102 8.91 -13.06 -0.50
N ILE A 103 9.70 -12.03 -0.83
CA ILE A 103 9.87 -10.84 0.01
C ILE A 103 8.53 -10.11 0.20
N TYR A 104 7.81 -9.82 -0.88
CA TYR A 104 6.52 -9.15 -0.79
C TYR A 104 5.47 -9.98 -0.03
N TYR A 105 5.43 -11.29 -0.25
CA TYR A 105 4.53 -12.18 0.47
C TYR A 105 4.82 -12.18 1.97
N LEU A 106 6.07 -12.45 2.35
CA LEU A 106 6.47 -12.53 3.76
C LEU A 106 6.36 -11.17 4.46
N GLY A 107 6.81 -10.10 3.82
CA GLY A 107 6.68 -8.74 4.36
C GLY A 107 5.22 -8.37 4.57
N SER A 108 4.34 -8.71 3.62
CA SER A 108 2.91 -8.44 3.73
C SER A 108 2.28 -9.25 4.85
N GLU A 109 2.61 -10.54 4.93
CA GLU A 109 2.09 -11.42 5.97
C GLU A 109 2.53 -10.97 7.37
N ILE A 110 3.81 -10.64 7.56
CA ILE A 110 4.31 -10.21 8.87
C ILE A 110 3.70 -8.87 9.27
N LEU A 111 3.73 -7.87 8.38
CA LEU A 111 3.17 -6.54 8.68
C LEU A 111 1.66 -6.62 8.92
N LEU A 112 0.90 -7.27 8.04
CA LEU A 112 -0.55 -7.35 8.19
C LEU A 112 -1.00 -8.23 9.36
N ASN A 113 -0.15 -9.13 9.86
CA ASN A 113 -0.45 -9.88 11.08
C ASN A 113 -0.18 -9.07 12.36
N ASP A 114 0.59 -7.98 12.29
CA ASP A 114 0.89 -7.14 13.46
C ASP A 114 -0.27 -6.21 13.80
N ASP A 115 -0.64 -6.13 15.09
CA ASP A 115 -1.79 -5.36 15.55
C ASP A 115 -1.61 -3.83 15.40
N ASP A 116 -0.37 -3.34 15.33
CA ASP A 116 -0.11 -1.90 15.12
C ASP A 116 -0.27 -1.46 13.66
N VAL A 117 -0.40 -2.41 12.73
CA VAL A 117 -0.49 -2.16 11.28
C VAL A 117 -1.95 -2.17 10.84
N ASP A 118 -2.48 -0.99 10.49
CA ASP A 118 -3.87 -0.80 10.06
C ASP A 118 -4.09 -1.10 8.58
N GLY A 119 -3.03 -1.12 7.78
CA GLY A 119 -3.09 -1.27 6.33
C GLY A 119 -1.69 -1.30 5.70
N LEU A 120 -1.63 -1.58 4.41
CA LEU A 120 -0.37 -1.80 3.70
C LEU A 120 -0.29 -1.00 2.40
N ILE A 121 0.88 -0.39 2.17
CA ILE A 121 1.27 0.21 0.89
C ILE A 121 2.33 -0.69 0.24
N LEU A 122 2.02 -1.19 -0.94
CA LEU A 122 2.94 -1.92 -1.79
C LEU A 122 3.55 -0.94 -2.80
N ALA A 123 4.82 -0.60 -2.66
CA ALA A 123 5.54 0.23 -3.62
C ALA A 123 6.37 -0.67 -4.53
N LEU A 124 5.94 -0.85 -5.77
CA LEU A 124 6.60 -1.72 -6.74
C LEU A 124 7.36 -0.90 -7.77
N GLU A 125 8.64 -1.22 -7.93
CA GLU A 125 9.49 -0.76 -9.04
C GLU A 125 10.03 -2.02 -9.71
N PHE A 126 9.77 -2.21 -11.01
CA PHE A 126 10.29 -3.37 -11.73
C PHE A 126 10.35 -3.15 -13.23
N PHE A 127 11.24 -3.92 -13.85
CA PHE A 127 11.49 -4.00 -15.28
C PHE A 127 10.83 -5.27 -15.84
N GLN A 128 10.55 -5.32 -17.15
CA GLN A 128 9.88 -6.42 -17.86
C GLN A 128 10.52 -7.79 -17.57
N GLU A 129 11.81 -7.81 -17.28
CA GLU A 129 12.65 -9.00 -17.06
C GLU A 129 12.42 -9.65 -15.69
N ILE A 130 11.75 -8.97 -14.75
CA ILE A 130 11.47 -9.51 -13.42
C ILE A 130 10.12 -10.25 -13.46
N GLU A 131 10.15 -11.58 -13.35
CA GLU A 131 8.95 -12.42 -13.21
C GLU A 131 8.26 -12.22 -11.85
N PHE A 132 7.54 -11.10 -11.68
CA PHE A 132 6.74 -10.84 -10.50
C PHE A 132 5.30 -11.34 -10.68
N ASP A 133 4.93 -12.36 -9.93
CA ASP A 133 3.55 -12.84 -9.86
C ASP A 133 2.75 -12.06 -8.79
N PHE A 134 1.85 -11.18 -9.24
CA PHE A 134 1.00 -10.40 -8.36
C PHE A 134 -0.13 -11.25 -7.72
N TYR A 135 -0.42 -12.46 -8.22
CA TYR A 135 -1.43 -13.35 -7.64
C TYR A 135 -1.11 -13.80 -6.21
N ILE A 136 0.14 -13.66 -5.75
CA ILE A 136 0.51 -13.93 -4.35
C ILE A 136 -0.38 -13.15 -3.36
N PHE A 137 -0.87 -11.97 -3.76
CA PHE A 137 -1.71 -11.13 -2.90
C PHE A 137 -3.15 -11.62 -2.76
N SER A 138 -3.60 -12.57 -3.59
CA SER A 138 -4.89 -13.23 -3.40
C SER A 138 -4.97 -13.91 -2.03
N LYS A 139 -3.95 -14.74 -1.71
CA LYS A 139 -3.81 -15.40 -0.41
C LYS A 139 -3.64 -14.41 0.75
N ILE A 140 -2.95 -13.29 0.51
CA ILE A 140 -2.79 -12.24 1.52
C ILE A 140 -4.15 -11.61 1.85
N LYS A 141 -4.96 -11.28 0.84
CA LYS A 141 -6.31 -10.74 1.07
C LYS A 141 -7.23 -11.74 1.77
N GLU A 142 -7.14 -13.01 1.44
CA GLU A 142 -7.92 -14.06 2.12
C GLU A 142 -7.55 -14.17 3.61
N LYS A 143 -6.26 -14.06 3.95
CA LYS A 143 -5.78 -14.09 5.34
C LYS A 143 -6.12 -12.83 6.13
N PHE A 144 -6.06 -11.66 5.48
CA PHE A 144 -6.25 -10.35 6.13
C PHE A 144 -7.37 -9.54 5.46
N PRO A 145 -8.62 -10.05 5.44
CA PRO A 145 -9.72 -9.45 4.68
C PRO A 145 -10.13 -8.07 5.22
N ASN A 146 -9.76 -7.76 6.46
CA ASN A 146 -10.13 -6.53 7.15
C ASN A 146 -9.05 -5.44 7.08
N LYS A 147 -7.88 -5.71 6.48
CA LYS A 147 -6.80 -4.74 6.36
C LYS A 147 -6.66 -4.24 4.91
N PRO A 148 -6.83 -2.94 4.65
CA PRO A 148 -6.71 -2.38 3.30
C PRO A 148 -5.28 -2.49 2.76
N ILE A 149 -5.17 -2.79 1.47
CA ILE A 149 -3.91 -2.85 0.72
C ILE A 149 -4.05 -1.93 -0.49
N ILE A 150 -3.13 -0.98 -0.64
CA ILE A 150 -3.01 -0.15 -1.86
C ILE A 150 -1.66 -0.40 -2.52
N THR A 151 -1.61 -0.26 -3.84
CA THR A 151 -0.40 -0.48 -4.63
C THR A 151 0.00 0.78 -5.38
N LEU A 152 1.29 1.06 -5.37
CA LEU A 152 1.95 2.11 -6.12
C LEU A 152 2.91 1.45 -7.10
N LEU A 153 2.71 1.70 -8.39
CA LEU A 153 3.70 1.35 -9.42
C LEU A 153 4.56 2.58 -9.67
N ILE A 154 5.85 2.49 -9.40
CA ILE A 154 6.80 3.60 -9.56
C ILE A 154 7.82 3.17 -10.60
N GLN A 155 7.97 3.98 -11.65
CA GLN A 155 8.91 3.74 -12.75
C GLN A 155 8.81 2.32 -13.36
N ALA A 156 7.61 1.73 -13.36
CA ALA A 156 7.38 0.42 -13.96
C ALA A 156 7.26 0.51 -15.49
N GLU A 157 7.85 -0.46 -16.19
CA GLU A 157 7.71 -0.56 -17.65
C GLU A 157 6.27 -0.92 -18.05
N GLN A 158 5.80 -0.37 -19.17
CA GLN A 158 4.38 -0.38 -19.55
C GLN A 158 3.74 -1.78 -19.56
N GLU A 159 4.41 -2.79 -20.13
CA GLU A 159 3.85 -4.14 -20.21
C GLU A 159 3.73 -4.81 -18.83
N GLY A 160 4.74 -4.63 -17.99
CA GLY A 160 4.74 -5.14 -16.62
C GLY A 160 3.69 -4.43 -15.77
N ALA A 161 3.60 -3.10 -15.89
CA ALA A 161 2.59 -2.30 -15.21
C ALA A 161 1.18 -2.74 -15.60
N LYS A 162 0.91 -2.90 -16.90
CA LYS A 162 -0.38 -3.39 -17.41
C LYS A 162 -0.75 -4.74 -16.82
N ARG A 163 0.19 -5.70 -16.78
CA ARG A 163 -0.06 -7.03 -16.19
C ARG A 163 -0.44 -6.93 -14.71
N VAL A 164 0.28 -6.10 -13.94
CA VAL A 164 -0.04 -5.89 -12.53
C VAL A 164 -1.40 -5.21 -12.37
N VAL A 165 -1.73 -4.19 -13.16
CA VAL A 165 -3.03 -3.50 -13.11
C VAL A 165 -4.19 -4.45 -13.42
N ASP A 166 -4.04 -5.30 -14.44
CA ASP A 166 -5.06 -6.28 -14.83
C ASP A 166 -5.32 -7.27 -13.69
N ILE A 167 -4.27 -7.89 -13.13
CA ILE A 167 -4.39 -8.84 -12.00
C ILE A 167 -4.91 -8.15 -10.73
N ALA A 168 -4.38 -6.98 -10.40
CA ALA A 168 -4.80 -6.23 -9.21
C ALA A 168 -6.28 -5.82 -9.31
N THR A 169 -6.78 -5.50 -10.50
CA THR A 169 -8.20 -5.24 -10.73
C THR A 169 -9.05 -6.47 -10.45
N GLU A 170 -8.65 -7.65 -10.91
CA GLU A 170 -9.33 -8.92 -10.58
C GLU A 170 -9.36 -9.19 -9.07
N LEU A 171 -8.23 -8.95 -8.39
CA LEU A 171 -8.10 -9.10 -6.94
C LEU A 171 -8.74 -7.96 -6.14
N LYS A 172 -9.27 -6.92 -6.80
CA LYS A 172 -9.78 -5.69 -6.18
C LYS A 172 -8.73 -5.05 -5.26
N ILE A 173 -7.52 -4.89 -5.75
CA ILE A 173 -6.42 -4.15 -5.14
C ILE A 173 -6.22 -2.88 -5.96
N PRO A 174 -6.48 -1.69 -5.39
CA PRO A 174 -6.26 -0.42 -6.07
C PRO A 174 -4.79 -0.21 -6.42
N VAL A 175 -4.53 0.19 -7.66
CA VAL A 175 -3.20 0.51 -8.19
C VAL A 175 -3.16 1.95 -8.65
N PHE A 176 -2.08 2.66 -8.30
CA PHE A 176 -1.79 4.01 -8.75
C PHE A 176 -0.41 4.03 -9.44
N GLU A 177 -0.38 4.46 -10.70
CA GLU A 177 0.83 4.49 -11.52
C GLU A 177 1.50 5.86 -11.44
N ASN A 178 2.71 5.93 -10.87
CA ASN A 178 3.52 7.13 -10.69
C ASN A 178 2.83 8.28 -9.92
N GLU A 179 1.86 7.94 -9.07
CA GLU A 179 0.92 8.91 -8.45
C GLU A 179 0.82 8.71 -6.94
N VAL A 180 1.95 8.93 -6.26
CA VAL A 180 2.11 8.76 -4.80
C VAL A 180 1.11 9.62 -4.04
N GLU A 181 0.99 10.89 -4.42
CA GLU A 181 0.11 11.86 -3.78
C GLU A 181 -1.36 11.44 -3.83
N ARG A 182 -1.83 10.92 -4.99
CA ARG A 182 -3.22 10.47 -5.12
C ARG A 182 -3.47 9.21 -4.31
N ALA A 183 -2.58 8.22 -4.35
CA ALA A 183 -2.77 6.97 -3.61
C ALA A 183 -2.89 7.22 -2.10
N VAL A 184 -1.96 8.01 -1.54
CA VAL A 184 -1.91 8.31 -0.11
C VAL A 184 -3.09 9.19 0.31
N ARG A 185 -3.44 10.22 -0.48
CA ARG A 185 -4.63 11.07 -0.24
C ARG A 185 -5.91 10.25 -0.29
N GLY A 186 -6.02 9.33 -1.24
CA GLY A 186 -7.18 8.45 -1.38
C GLY A 186 -7.37 7.57 -0.15
N TYR A 187 -6.30 6.96 0.38
CA TYR A 187 -6.36 6.20 1.64
C TYR A 187 -6.80 7.10 2.81
N ALA A 188 -6.20 8.28 2.94
CA ALA A 188 -6.57 9.23 4.00
C ALA A 188 -8.04 9.65 3.91
N MET A 189 -8.56 9.82 2.70
CA MET A 189 -9.97 10.12 2.45
C MET A 189 -10.89 8.96 2.85
N LEU A 190 -10.51 7.73 2.53
CA LEU A 190 -11.21 6.51 2.95
C LEU A 190 -11.28 6.43 4.49
N LEU A 191 -10.14 6.63 5.17
CA LEU A 191 -10.06 6.65 6.62
C LEU A 191 -10.93 7.76 7.22
N LYS A 192 -10.84 8.98 6.70
CA LYS A 192 -11.65 10.13 7.15
C LYS A 192 -13.14 9.85 7.04
N TYR A 193 -13.58 9.27 5.92
CA TYR A 193 -14.99 8.93 5.72
C TYR A 193 -15.51 7.98 6.81
N TYR A 194 -14.78 6.90 7.09
CA TYR A 194 -15.20 5.93 8.10
C TYR A 194 -15.08 6.43 9.53
N LYS A 195 -14.10 7.31 9.81
CA LYS A 195 -13.87 7.88 11.14
C LYS A 195 -14.87 8.99 11.49
N ASP A 196 -15.13 9.89 10.53
CA ASP A 196 -15.80 11.16 10.82
C ASP A 196 -17.22 11.24 10.25
N ILE A 197 -17.50 10.55 9.13
CA ILE A 197 -18.75 10.71 8.36
C ILE A 197 -19.70 9.54 8.58
N LYS A 198 -19.27 8.31 8.30
CA LYS A 198 -20.15 7.13 8.37
C LYS A 198 -20.56 6.76 9.81
N LYS A 199 -19.78 7.17 10.82
CA LYS A 199 -19.92 6.86 12.27
C LYS A 199 -20.88 5.69 12.55
N GLU A 200 -20.34 4.48 12.49
CA GLU A 200 -21.03 3.26 12.95
C GLU A 200 -21.12 3.25 14.49
#